data_AF-A0A938PLL7-F1
#
_entry.id   AF-A0A938PLL7-F1
#
_cell.length_a   1.000
_cell.length_b   1.000
_cell.length_c   1.000
_cell.angle_alpha   90.00
_cell.angle_beta   90.00
_cell.angle_gamma   90.00
#
_symmetry.space_group_name_H-M   'P 1'
#
loop_
_entity.id
_entity.type
_entity.pdbx_description
1 polymer ?
#
loop_
_entity_poly.entity_id
_entity_poly.type
_entity_poly.pdbx_seq_one_letter_code
_entity_poly.pdbx_strand_id
1 'polypeptide(L)'
;MEVEGASAVSRDGLTWHLYGNDGHGWLRPIGVWEVGRGQTRGIDLPPRLRAGLKALPDLPFAPDDALECWLLDTEGAPLALLASAAQSGELAAGEAIDLFWHPFVETYTGFDSAALRAAGVPQAQHVSWLAEAINSRAGAPRRTRWLAAGEVAAPLIVSGNNLLEYSAIADYHSHLAPLLLACAGLDDHERATLERAAFTNPEACARAYRLWPKVIDAERLQATRVAARLCYSLSDP
;
A
#
# COMPACT_ATOMS: atom_id res chain seq x y z
N MET A 1 -12.13 8.99 3.96
CA MET A 1 -13.39 9.77 4.05
C MET A 1 -13.13 10.97 4.92
N GLU A 2 -13.47 12.17 4.46
CA GLU A 2 -13.31 13.41 5.23
C GLU A 2 -14.65 14.12 5.41
N VAL A 3 -14.91 14.60 6.63
CA VAL A 3 -16.14 15.30 7.00
C VAL A 3 -15.80 16.35 8.06
N GLU A 4 -15.95 17.64 7.73
CA GLU A 4 -15.90 18.77 8.69
C GLU A 4 -14.64 18.80 9.59
N GLY A 5 -13.46 18.60 9.02
CA GLY A 5 -12.21 18.60 9.78
C GLY A 5 -11.97 17.32 10.58
N ALA A 6 -12.79 16.28 10.37
CA ALA A 6 -12.51 14.93 10.79
C ALA A 6 -12.26 14.02 9.58
N SER A 7 -11.37 13.05 9.74
CA SER A 7 -11.01 12.08 8.70
C SER A 7 -11.15 10.66 9.24
N ALA A 8 -11.58 9.74 8.39
CA ALA A 8 -11.67 8.32 8.67
C ALA A 8 -10.90 7.55 7.60
N VAL A 9 -9.98 6.69 8.05
CA VAL A 9 -9.08 5.91 7.20
C VAL A 9 -9.22 4.44 7.55
N SER A 10 -9.33 3.58 6.54
CA SER A 10 -9.34 2.12 6.70
C SER A 10 -8.32 1.48 5.77
N ARG A 11 -7.74 0.36 6.23
CA ARG A 11 -6.81 -0.48 5.45
C ARG A 11 -7.37 -1.86 5.14
N ASP A 12 -8.58 -2.17 5.60
CA ASP A 12 -9.23 -3.49 5.49
C ASP A 12 -10.74 -3.40 5.16
N GLY A 13 -11.28 -2.18 5.09
CA GLY A 13 -12.70 -1.88 4.88
C GLY A 13 -13.60 -2.16 6.10
N LEU A 14 -13.06 -2.68 7.21
CA LEU A 14 -13.83 -3.04 8.41
C LEU A 14 -13.49 -2.17 9.62
N THR A 15 -12.21 -1.88 9.81
CA THR A 15 -11.69 -1.10 10.91
C THR A 15 -11.34 0.28 10.38
N TRP A 16 -11.99 1.30 10.95
CA TRP A 16 -11.82 2.69 10.56
C TRP A 16 -11.19 3.46 11.70
N HIS A 17 -9.99 3.98 11.47
CA HIS A 17 -9.29 4.85 12.39
C HIS A 17 -9.75 6.29 12.15
N LEU A 18 -10.19 6.93 13.22
CA LEU A 18 -10.84 8.23 13.16
C LEU A 18 -9.89 9.30 13.68
N TYR A 19 -9.80 10.40 12.96
CA TYR A 19 -8.99 11.56 13.28
C TYR A 19 -9.85 12.81 13.29
N GLY A 20 -9.58 13.75 14.18
CA GLY A 20 -10.27 15.03 14.28
C GLY A 20 -9.29 16.18 14.42
N ASN A 21 -9.61 17.32 13.82
CA ASN A 21 -8.85 18.54 13.97
C ASN A 21 -8.95 19.03 15.43
N ASP A 22 -7.80 19.31 16.04
CA ASP A 22 -7.71 19.83 17.41
C ASP A 22 -7.94 21.35 17.53
N GLY A 23 -8.32 22.01 16.44
CA GLY A 23 -8.51 23.46 16.36
C GLY A 23 -7.22 24.23 16.07
N HIS A 24 -6.07 23.55 16.04
CA HIS A 24 -4.76 24.10 15.69
C HIS A 24 -4.24 23.58 14.35
N GLY A 25 -5.09 22.91 13.57
CA GLY A 25 -4.74 22.35 12.26
C GLY A 25 -4.13 20.96 12.32
N TRP A 26 -3.98 20.36 13.52
CA TRP A 26 -3.46 19.00 13.65
C TRP A 26 -4.60 17.99 13.76
N LEU A 27 -4.47 16.90 13.01
CA LEU A 27 -5.36 15.74 13.12
C LEU A 27 -4.90 14.85 14.27
N ARG A 28 -5.76 14.64 15.27
CA ARG A 28 -5.53 13.75 16.41
C ARG A 28 -6.40 12.51 16.31
N PRO A 29 -5.92 11.33 16.74
CA PRO A 29 -6.76 10.15 16.80
C PRO A 29 -7.90 10.38 17.82
N ILE A 30 -9.15 10.26 17.35
CA ILE A 30 -10.35 10.50 18.15
C ILE A 30 -11.17 9.23 18.39
N GLY A 31 -10.88 8.14 17.68
CA GLY A 31 -11.57 6.87 17.92
C GLY A 31 -11.32 5.78 16.88
N VAL A 32 -12.01 4.66 17.08
CA VAL A 32 -12.04 3.52 16.16
C VAL A 32 -13.48 3.09 15.96
N TRP A 33 -13.84 2.85 14.69
CA TRP A 33 -15.13 2.31 14.29
C TRP A 33 -14.95 0.96 13.61
N GLU A 34 -15.77 -0.02 14.02
CA GLU A 34 -15.79 -1.36 13.43
C GLU A 34 -17.14 -1.60 12.77
N VAL A 35 -17.12 -1.99 11.49
CA VAL A 35 -18.33 -2.33 10.73
C VAL A 35 -19.11 -3.43 11.47
N GLY A 36 -20.41 -3.18 11.68
CA GLY A 36 -21.31 -4.09 12.41
C GLY A 36 -21.29 -3.95 13.94
N ARG A 37 -20.25 -3.34 14.54
CA ARG A 37 -20.19 -3.05 15.98
C ARG A 37 -20.40 -1.57 16.32
N GLY A 38 -20.11 -0.68 15.38
CA GLY A 38 -20.10 0.76 15.62
C GLY A 38 -18.80 1.22 16.24
N GLN A 39 -18.85 2.29 17.04
CA GLN A 39 -17.67 2.83 17.68
C GLN A 39 -17.21 1.93 18.84
N THR A 40 -15.98 1.44 18.77
CA THR A 40 -15.40 0.56 19.80
C THR A 40 -14.47 1.29 20.76
N ARG A 41 -13.89 2.43 20.32
CA ARG A 41 -13.01 3.29 21.15
C ARG A 41 -13.17 4.76 20.76
N GLY A 42 -12.85 5.66 21.70
CA GLY A 42 -12.69 7.10 21.43
C GLY A 42 -13.72 8.00 22.11
N ILE A 43 -13.79 9.24 21.62
CA ILE A 43 -14.73 10.28 22.06
C ILE A 43 -16.04 10.22 21.26
N ASP A 44 -17.10 10.87 21.74
CA ASP A 44 -18.36 10.93 21.00
C ASP A 44 -18.16 11.59 19.61
N LEU A 45 -18.57 10.89 18.56
CA LEU A 45 -18.29 11.30 17.19
C LEU A 45 -19.28 12.36 16.71
N PRO A 46 -18.82 13.37 15.94
CA PRO A 46 -19.69 14.34 15.29
C PRO A 46 -20.83 13.64 14.51
N PRO A 47 -22.08 14.14 14.56
CA PRO A 47 -23.23 13.46 13.94
C PRO A 47 -23.07 13.13 12.46
N ARG A 48 -22.44 14.02 11.69
CA ARG A 48 -22.18 13.81 10.25
C ARG A 48 -21.13 12.73 10.00
N LEU A 49 -20.03 12.71 10.77
CA LEU A 49 -19.04 11.65 10.69
C LEU A 49 -19.67 10.29 11.03
N ARG A 50 -20.50 10.25 12.08
CA ARG A 50 -21.26 9.05 12.47
C ARG A 50 -22.23 8.59 11.38
N ALA A 51 -22.90 9.53 10.71
CA ALA A 51 -23.78 9.22 9.59
C ALA A 51 -22.99 8.65 8.40
N GLY A 52 -21.83 9.24 8.07
CA GLY A 52 -20.92 8.73 7.03
C GLY A 52 -20.42 7.31 7.34
N LEU A 53 -20.03 7.03 8.59
CA LEU A 53 -19.61 5.69 9.02
C LEU A 53 -20.75 4.65 9.01
N LYS A 54 -22.01 5.08 9.00
CA LYS A 54 -23.18 4.20 8.80
C LYS A 54 -23.52 4.00 7.32
N ALA A 55 -23.07 4.91 6.45
CA ALA A 55 -23.28 4.91 5.01
C ALA A 55 -21.94 4.76 4.29
N LEU A 56 -21.10 3.81 4.75
CA LEU A 56 -19.81 3.54 4.14
C LEU A 56 -19.99 3.09 2.68
N PRO A 57 -19.05 3.43 1.78
CA PRO A 57 -19.09 2.95 0.41
C PRO A 57 -18.91 1.43 0.36
N ASP A 58 -19.43 0.83 -0.71
CA ASP A 58 -19.22 -0.59 -0.98
C ASP A 58 -17.73 -0.90 -1.20
N LEU A 59 -17.35 -2.14 -0.90
CA LEU A 59 -16.02 -2.66 -1.14
C LEU A 59 -15.98 -3.47 -2.45
N PRO A 60 -14.86 -3.43 -3.20
CA PRO A 60 -13.67 -2.60 -2.98
C PRO A 60 -13.96 -1.11 -3.21
N PHE A 61 -13.14 -0.22 -2.65
CA PHE A 61 -13.24 1.20 -2.96
C PHE A 61 -12.92 1.44 -4.45
N ALA A 62 -13.65 2.36 -5.09
CA ALA A 62 -13.26 2.83 -6.41
C ALA A 62 -11.91 3.58 -6.30
N PRO A 63 -10.96 3.37 -7.21
CA PRO A 63 -9.73 4.16 -7.25
C PRO A 63 -10.09 5.62 -7.53
N ASP A 64 -9.58 6.53 -6.71
CA ASP A 64 -9.79 7.98 -6.83
C ASP A 64 -8.61 8.66 -7.54
N ASP A 65 -7.41 8.08 -7.42
CA ASP A 65 -6.20 8.60 -8.04
C ASP A 65 -6.22 8.35 -9.55
N ALA A 66 -6.22 9.43 -10.33
CA ALA A 66 -6.19 9.38 -11.79
C ALA A 66 -4.78 9.55 -12.36
N LEU A 67 -3.83 9.98 -11.53
CA LEU A 67 -2.46 10.31 -11.93
C LEU A 67 -1.43 9.72 -10.99
N GLU A 68 -0.29 9.38 -11.56
CA GLU A 68 0.84 8.78 -10.88
C GLU A 68 2.13 9.54 -11.20
N CYS A 69 2.88 9.92 -10.18
CA CYS A 69 4.19 10.56 -10.31
C CYS A 69 5.29 9.51 -10.25
N TRP A 70 5.97 9.31 -11.37
CA TRP A 70 7.03 8.32 -11.49
C TRP A 70 8.40 8.98 -11.43
N LEU A 71 9.29 8.45 -10.58
CA LEU A 71 10.73 8.64 -10.67
C LEU A 71 11.22 8.06 -12.00
N LEU A 72 12.13 8.74 -12.68
CA LEU A 72 12.68 8.28 -13.97
C LEU A 72 14.13 7.86 -13.83
N ASP A 73 14.55 6.91 -14.65
CA ASP A 73 15.96 6.56 -14.82
C ASP A 73 16.73 7.59 -15.68
N THR A 74 18.01 7.30 -15.93
CA THR A 74 18.88 8.14 -16.77
C THR A 74 18.43 8.23 -18.22
N GLU A 75 17.72 7.22 -18.73
CA GLU A 75 17.17 7.17 -20.10
C GLU A 75 15.78 7.81 -20.19
N GLY A 76 15.16 8.12 -19.05
CA GLY A 76 13.84 8.72 -18.96
C GLY A 76 12.70 7.71 -18.87
N ALA A 77 12.99 6.43 -18.65
CA ALA A 77 11.99 5.40 -18.41
C ALA A 77 11.48 5.47 -16.96
N PRO A 78 10.19 5.16 -16.70
CA PRO A 78 9.65 5.05 -15.35
C PRO A 78 10.42 4.03 -14.51
N LEU A 79 10.83 4.44 -13.32
CA LEU A 79 11.66 3.68 -12.40
C LEU A 79 10.86 3.20 -11.17
N ALA A 80 10.22 4.14 -10.46
CA ALA A 80 9.46 3.84 -9.26
C ALA A 80 8.36 4.89 -9.04
N LEU A 81 7.22 4.47 -8.51
CA LEU A 81 6.12 5.37 -8.15
C LEU A 81 6.50 6.15 -6.89
N LEU A 82 6.41 7.48 -6.94
CA LEU A 82 6.66 8.39 -5.81
C LEU A 82 5.38 8.87 -5.15
N ALA A 83 4.35 9.15 -5.95
CA ALA A 83 3.08 9.68 -5.47
C ALA A 83 1.93 9.34 -6.43
N SER A 84 0.71 9.34 -5.93
CA SER A 84 -0.52 9.28 -6.71
C SER A 84 -1.44 10.44 -6.31
N ALA A 85 -2.31 10.89 -7.22
CA ALA A 85 -3.25 11.99 -6.98
C ALA A 85 -4.47 11.88 -7.91
N ALA A 86 -5.62 12.43 -7.48
CA ALA A 86 -6.80 12.54 -8.33
C ALA A 86 -6.60 13.59 -9.44
N GLN A 87 -5.81 14.63 -9.19
CA GLN A 87 -5.47 15.67 -10.16
C GLN A 87 -4.04 16.19 -10.02
N SER A 88 -3.41 16.66 -11.10
CA SER A 88 -1.97 17.02 -11.15
C SER A 88 -1.56 18.16 -10.20
N GLY A 89 -2.52 18.87 -9.60
CA GLY A 89 -2.30 19.99 -8.68
C GLY A 89 -2.79 19.74 -7.25
N GLU A 90 -3.11 18.50 -6.89
CA GLU A 90 -3.63 18.14 -5.56
C GLU A 90 -2.55 18.10 -4.47
N LEU A 91 -1.29 17.86 -4.84
CA LEU A 91 -0.17 18.27 -4.01
C LEU A 91 -0.26 19.78 -3.86
N ALA A 92 -0.70 20.24 -2.69
CA ALA A 92 -1.00 21.63 -2.43
C ALA A 92 0.15 22.50 -2.94
N ALA A 93 -0.18 23.67 -3.52
CA ALA A 93 0.81 24.63 -3.99
C ALA A 93 1.84 24.95 -2.88
N GLY A 94 2.97 24.23 -2.88
CA GLY A 94 3.98 24.30 -1.81
C GLY A 94 4.58 22.95 -1.37
N GLU A 95 3.91 21.80 -1.55
CA GLU A 95 4.50 20.50 -1.24
C GLU A 95 5.42 20.04 -2.39
N ALA A 96 6.73 20.16 -2.17
CA ALA A 96 7.71 19.56 -3.04
C ALA A 96 7.66 18.03 -2.88
N ILE A 97 7.50 17.30 -3.98
CA ILE A 97 7.63 15.84 -4.00
C ILE A 97 9.06 15.49 -3.60
N ASP A 98 9.21 14.62 -2.60
CA ASP A 98 10.50 14.01 -2.32
C ASP A 98 10.93 13.19 -3.54
N LEU A 99 12.04 13.58 -4.16
CA LEU A 99 12.58 12.90 -5.34
C LEU A 99 13.35 11.62 -4.98
N PHE A 100 13.43 11.27 -3.70
CA PHE A 100 13.91 9.98 -3.25
C PHE A 100 12.75 9.00 -3.11
N TRP A 101 12.94 7.82 -3.71
CA TRP A 101 12.02 6.72 -3.53
C TRP A 101 12.33 5.97 -2.23
N HIS A 102 11.29 5.74 -1.43
CA HIS A 102 11.37 4.97 -0.20
C HIS A 102 10.45 3.74 -0.31
N PRO A 103 10.96 2.51 -0.15
CA PRO A 103 10.16 1.29 -0.30
C PRO A 103 9.07 1.14 0.77
N PHE A 104 9.28 1.74 1.94
CA PHE A 104 8.40 1.73 3.11
C PHE A 104 8.58 3.03 3.90
N VAL A 105 7.68 3.27 4.86
CA VAL A 105 7.88 4.32 5.89
C VAL A 105 9.13 4.02 6.72
N GLU A 106 9.84 5.05 7.18
CA GLU A 106 11.16 4.92 7.86
C GLU A 106 11.15 3.99 9.07
N THR A 107 10.01 3.86 9.77
CA THR A 107 9.88 3.00 10.96
C THR A 107 9.61 1.54 10.63
N TYR A 108 9.43 1.19 9.36
CA TYR A 108 9.10 -0.17 8.95
C TYR A 108 10.35 -1.05 8.83
N THR A 109 10.39 -2.14 9.60
CA THR A 109 11.51 -3.09 9.63
C THR A 109 11.10 -4.52 9.25
N GLY A 110 9.85 -4.73 8.85
CA GLY A 110 9.28 -6.05 8.60
C GLY A 110 9.64 -6.68 7.25
N PHE A 111 10.41 -5.99 6.40
CA PHE A 111 10.81 -6.52 5.10
C PHE A 111 12.01 -7.46 5.22
N ASP A 112 11.89 -8.66 4.67
CA ASP A 112 12.93 -9.69 4.67
C ASP A 112 13.04 -10.34 3.28
N SER A 113 14.09 -10.02 2.54
CA SER A 113 14.36 -10.60 1.22
C SER A 113 15.21 -11.87 1.35
N ALA A 114 14.71 -12.96 0.75
CA ALA A 114 15.44 -14.20 0.66
C ALA A 114 16.71 -14.06 -0.18
N ALA A 115 16.64 -13.27 -1.26
CA ALA A 115 17.79 -12.99 -2.13
C ALA A 115 18.91 -12.24 -1.41
N LEU A 116 18.56 -11.17 -0.68
CA LEU A 116 19.53 -10.38 0.07
C LEU A 116 20.14 -11.17 1.23
N ARG A 117 19.32 -11.97 1.93
CA ARG A 117 19.81 -12.90 2.95
C ARG A 117 20.79 -13.91 2.38
N ALA A 118 20.50 -14.49 1.21
CA ALA A 118 21.40 -15.43 0.54
C ALA A 118 22.72 -14.77 0.10
N ALA A 119 22.69 -13.46 -0.18
CA ALA A 119 23.88 -12.65 -0.46
C ALA A 119 24.63 -12.18 0.82
N GLY A 120 24.15 -12.55 2.02
CA GLY A 120 24.78 -12.20 3.29
C GLY A 120 24.49 -10.77 3.77
N VAL A 121 23.50 -10.08 3.18
CA VAL A 121 23.05 -8.77 3.65
C VAL A 121 22.25 -8.96 4.94
N PRO A 122 22.54 -8.22 6.03
CA PRO A 122 21.72 -8.28 7.25
C PRO A 122 20.30 -7.78 7.02
N GLN A 123 19.30 -8.42 7.65
CA GLN A 123 17.88 -8.05 7.51
C GLN A 123 17.61 -6.56 7.76
N ALA A 124 18.26 -5.97 8.77
CA ALA A 124 18.13 -4.56 9.11
C ALA A 124 18.53 -3.59 7.98
N GLN A 125 19.26 -4.08 6.96
CA GLN A 125 19.74 -3.31 5.81
C GLN A 125 18.93 -3.59 4.53
N HIS A 126 17.99 -4.53 4.53
CA HIS A 126 17.26 -4.90 3.31
C HIS A 126 16.46 -3.72 2.72
N VAL A 127 15.84 -2.92 3.59
CA VAL A 127 15.06 -1.73 3.20
C VAL A 127 15.97 -0.67 2.59
N SER A 128 17.07 -0.32 3.27
CA SER A 128 18.02 0.69 2.77
C SER A 128 18.70 0.22 1.48
N TRP A 129 19.03 -1.07 1.38
CA TRP A 129 19.61 -1.66 0.18
C TRP A 129 18.70 -1.46 -1.04
N LEU A 130 17.40 -1.73 -0.92
CA LEU A 130 16.44 -1.51 -2.01
C LEU A 130 16.34 -0.03 -2.37
N ALA A 131 16.23 0.84 -1.37
CA ALA A 131 16.16 2.28 -1.59
C ALA A 131 17.41 2.79 -2.33
N GLU A 132 18.61 2.37 -1.94
CA GLU A 132 19.86 2.73 -2.59
C GLU A 132 19.95 2.19 -4.03
N ALA A 133 19.57 0.92 -4.23
CA ALA A 133 19.57 0.28 -5.56
C ALA A 133 18.68 1.03 -6.55
N ILE A 134 17.47 1.43 -6.14
CA ILE A 134 16.57 2.21 -7.00
C ILE A 134 17.05 3.66 -7.14
N ASN A 135 17.34 4.35 -6.04
CA ASN A 135 17.69 5.78 -6.10
C ASN A 135 19.01 6.08 -6.81
N SER A 136 19.93 5.12 -6.90
CA SER A 136 21.17 5.26 -7.67
C SER A 136 20.92 5.27 -9.19
N ARG A 137 19.84 4.64 -9.66
CA ARG A 137 19.48 4.54 -11.08
C ARG A 137 18.78 5.79 -11.63
N ALA A 138 18.18 6.58 -10.76
CA ALA A 138 17.50 7.81 -11.14
C ALA A 138 18.47 8.90 -11.66
N GLY A 139 19.78 8.73 -11.45
CA GLY A 139 20.80 9.68 -11.86
C GLY A 139 20.77 11.00 -11.08
N ALA A 140 21.57 11.96 -11.53
CA ALA A 140 21.64 13.32 -10.98
C ALA A 140 21.66 14.36 -12.12
N PRO A 141 20.72 15.33 -12.15
CA PRO A 141 19.58 15.49 -11.25
C PRO A 141 18.52 14.39 -11.46
N ARG A 142 17.80 14.04 -10.39
CA ARG A 142 16.63 13.13 -10.47
C ARG A 142 15.49 13.82 -11.20
N ARG A 143 14.77 13.03 -12.00
CA ARG A 143 13.66 13.53 -12.81
C ARG A 143 12.41 12.73 -12.50
N THR A 144 11.25 13.38 -12.66
CA THR A 144 9.95 12.74 -12.48
C THR A 144 9.02 13.07 -13.65
N ARG A 145 7.96 12.28 -13.79
CA ARG A 145 6.87 12.55 -14.73
C ARG A 145 5.54 12.10 -14.14
N TRP A 146 4.52 12.93 -14.32
CA TRP A 146 3.13 12.56 -14.08
C TRP A 146 2.57 11.83 -15.29
N LEU A 147 2.01 10.64 -15.06
CA LEU A 147 1.38 9.78 -16.05
C LEU A 147 -0.06 9.46 -15.62
N ALA A 148 -0.89 8.98 -16.54
CA ALA A 148 -2.21 8.49 -16.18
C ALA A 148 -2.08 7.21 -15.33
N ALA A 149 -2.93 7.06 -14.31
CA ALA A 149 -2.92 5.86 -13.47
C ALA A 149 -3.14 4.60 -14.31
N GLY A 150 -2.28 3.59 -14.13
CA GLY A 150 -2.32 2.34 -14.91
C GLY A 150 -1.71 2.44 -16.31
N GLU A 151 -1.16 3.59 -16.73
CA GLU A 151 -0.37 3.70 -17.97
C GLU A 151 0.92 2.88 -17.89
N VAL A 152 1.48 2.78 -16.69
CA VAL A 152 2.60 1.90 -16.34
C VAL A 152 2.04 0.81 -15.44
N ALA A 153 2.26 -0.46 -15.79
CA ALA A 153 1.79 -1.57 -14.96
C ALA A 153 2.40 -1.46 -13.54
N ALA A 154 1.53 -1.24 -12.54
CA ALA A 154 1.95 -1.00 -11.17
C ALA A 154 2.56 -2.26 -10.52
N PRO A 155 3.55 -2.13 -9.60
CA PRO A 155 4.01 -0.90 -8.94
C PRO A 155 5.54 -0.71 -8.89
N LEU A 156 6.34 -1.47 -9.64
CA LEU A 156 7.76 -1.18 -9.81
C LEU A 156 8.28 -1.85 -11.10
N ILE A 157 8.14 -1.17 -12.23
CA ILE A 157 8.78 -1.62 -13.47
C ILE A 157 10.20 -1.08 -13.51
N VAL A 158 11.06 -1.70 -12.71
CA VAL A 158 12.39 -1.90 -13.26
C VAL A 158 12.88 -3.27 -12.93
N SER A 159 13.08 -4.01 -14.01
CA SER A 159 14.12 -5.01 -14.12
C SER A 159 15.36 -4.60 -13.32
N GLY A 160 15.81 -5.45 -12.41
CA GLY A 160 17.10 -5.26 -11.74
C GLY A 160 18.21 -5.10 -12.77
N ASN A 161 19.27 -4.37 -12.45
CA ASN A 161 20.43 -4.29 -13.34
C ASN A 161 21.28 -5.58 -13.29
N ASN A 162 21.08 -6.38 -12.24
CA ASN A 162 21.74 -7.65 -12.01
C ASN A 162 20.78 -8.63 -11.34
N LEU A 163 21.17 -9.91 -11.29
CA LEU A 163 20.34 -10.98 -10.73
C LEU A 163 19.94 -10.76 -9.27
N LEU A 164 20.81 -10.14 -8.46
CA LEU A 164 20.52 -9.86 -7.06
C LEU A 164 19.42 -8.80 -6.93
N GLU A 165 19.52 -7.70 -7.67
CA GLU A 165 18.47 -6.68 -7.74
C GLU A 165 17.14 -7.25 -8.25
N TYR A 166 17.16 -8.04 -9.33
CA TYR A 166 15.95 -8.69 -9.83
C TYR A 166 15.27 -9.52 -8.75
N SER A 167 16.05 -10.31 -8.01
CA SER A 167 15.52 -11.22 -6.99
C SER A 167 15.03 -10.44 -5.76
N ALA A 168 15.75 -9.40 -5.33
CA ALA A 168 15.34 -8.54 -4.23
C ALA A 168 14.07 -7.74 -4.54
N ILE A 169 13.92 -7.25 -5.78
CA ILE A 169 12.72 -6.58 -6.26
C ILE A 169 11.54 -7.57 -6.35
N ALA A 170 11.77 -8.80 -6.79
CA ALA A 170 10.76 -9.85 -6.79
C ALA A 170 10.29 -10.21 -5.37
N ASP A 171 11.21 -10.28 -4.40
CA ASP A 171 10.87 -10.47 -2.98
C ASP A 171 10.04 -9.28 -2.45
N TYR A 172 10.40 -8.05 -2.83
CA TYR A 172 9.65 -6.84 -2.48
C TYR A 172 8.22 -6.88 -3.02
N HIS A 173 8.04 -7.21 -4.30
CA HIS A 173 6.70 -7.37 -4.88
C HIS A 173 5.91 -8.49 -4.20
N SER A 174 6.57 -9.60 -3.87
CA SER A 174 5.91 -10.71 -3.17
C SER A 174 5.44 -10.28 -1.78
N HIS A 175 6.26 -9.49 -1.08
CA HIS A 175 5.92 -8.93 0.23
C HIS A 175 4.74 -7.95 0.17
N LEU A 176 4.68 -7.12 -0.88
CA LEU A 176 3.60 -6.16 -1.10
C LEU A 176 2.36 -6.75 -1.78
N ALA A 177 2.43 -7.96 -2.32
CA ALA A 177 1.39 -8.53 -3.19
C ALA A 177 -0.05 -8.38 -2.66
N PRO A 178 -0.35 -8.58 -1.35
CA PRO A 178 -1.69 -8.36 -0.82
C PRO A 178 -2.22 -6.93 -0.98
N LEU A 179 -1.35 -5.92 -0.99
CA LEU A 179 -1.70 -4.52 -1.23
C LEU A 179 -1.81 -4.23 -2.73
N LEU A 180 -0.89 -4.78 -3.52
CA LEU A 180 -0.87 -4.56 -4.98
C LEU A 180 -2.12 -5.11 -5.67
N LEU A 181 -2.70 -6.18 -5.14
CA LEU A 181 -3.96 -6.74 -5.64
C LEU A 181 -5.15 -5.78 -5.54
N ALA A 182 -5.07 -4.75 -4.69
CA ALA A 182 -6.07 -3.69 -4.61
C ALA A 182 -5.93 -2.63 -5.73
N CYS A 183 -4.80 -2.59 -6.43
CA CYS A 183 -4.59 -1.66 -7.55
C CYS A 183 -5.49 -2.02 -8.74
N ALA A 184 -5.94 -0.99 -9.44
CA ALA A 184 -6.62 -1.12 -10.71
C ALA A 184 -5.64 -1.48 -11.84
N GLY A 185 -6.15 -1.90 -12.99
CA GLY A 185 -5.35 -2.08 -14.21
C GLY A 185 -4.57 -3.39 -14.33
N LEU A 186 -4.49 -4.22 -13.27
CA LEU A 186 -3.84 -5.54 -13.36
C LEU A 186 -4.64 -6.51 -14.23
N ASP A 187 -3.98 -7.13 -15.20
CA ASP A 187 -4.55 -8.21 -15.98
C ASP A 187 -4.69 -9.51 -15.16
N ASP A 188 -5.36 -10.52 -15.74
CA ASP A 188 -5.63 -11.78 -15.04
C ASP A 188 -4.36 -12.59 -14.75
N HIS A 189 -3.33 -12.46 -15.58
CA HIS A 189 -2.05 -13.16 -15.41
C HIS A 189 -1.20 -12.52 -14.31
N GLU A 190 -1.08 -11.20 -14.32
CA GLU A 190 -0.43 -10.40 -13.27
C GLU A 190 -1.12 -10.63 -11.93
N ARG A 191 -2.45 -10.56 -11.92
CA ARG A 191 -3.26 -10.83 -10.73
C ARG A 191 -3.05 -12.25 -10.20
N ALA A 192 -3.08 -13.27 -11.07
CA ALA A 192 -2.82 -14.65 -10.64
C ALA A 192 -1.39 -14.82 -10.07
N THR A 193 -0.42 -14.07 -10.58
CA THR A 193 0.95 -14.08 -10.07
C THR A 193 1.03 -13.44 -8.68
N LEU A 194 0.41 -12.28 -8.51
CA LEU A 194 0.33 -11.59 -7.22
C LEU A 194 -0.49 -12.39 -6.20
N GLU A 195 -1.57 -13.07 -6.59
CA GLU A 195 -2.34 -13.94 -5.69
C GLU A 195 -1.50 -15.07 -5.14
N ARG A 196 -0.73 -15.77 -6.00
CA ARG A 196 0.18 -16.83 -5.56
C ARG A 196 1.19 -16.32 -4.52
N ALA A 197 1.74 -15.13 -4.74
CA ALA A 197 2.67 -14.51 -3.80
C ALA A 197 1.96 -14.04 -2.52
N ALA A 198 0.81 -13.40 -2.63
CA ALA A 198 0.03 -12.92 -1.49
C ALA A 198 -0.33 -14.06 -0.54
N PHE A 199 -0.71 -15.23 -1.06
CA PHE A 199 -1.09 -16.40 -0.26
C PHE A 199 0.05 -16.98 0.61
N THR A 200 1.31 -16.58 0.39
CA THR A 200 2.40 -16.93 1.33
C THR A 200 2.36 -16.10 2.61
N ASN A 201 1.56 -15.03 2.65
CA ASN A 201 1.28 -14.22 3.83
C ASN A 201 -0.23 -14.22 4.15
N PRO A 202 -0.72 -15.26 4.86
CA PRO A 202 -2.14 -15.41 5.15
C PRO A 202 -2.74 -14.25 5.96
N GLU A 203 -1.98 -13.66 6.88
CA GLU A 203 -2.45 -12.55 7.71
C GLU A 203 -2.68 -11.28 6.87
N ALA A 204 -1.70 -10.91 6.04
CA ALA A 204 -1.84 -9.77 5.15
C ALA A 204 -2.98 -9.98 4.14
N CYS A 205 -3.14 -11.20 3.61
CA CYS A 205 -4.29 -11.57 2.79
C CYS A 205 -5.62 -11.36 3.52
N ALA A 206 -5.74 -11.90 4.74
CA ALA A 206 -6.99 -11.81 5.52
C ALA A 206 -7.39 -10.36 5.84
N ARG A 207 -6.40 -9.45 5.94
CA ARG A 207 -6.63 -8.02 6.11
C ARG A 207 -7.04 -7.32 4.80
N ALA A 208 -6.38 -7.63 3.69
CA ALA A 208 -6.52 -6.84 2.46
C ALA A 208 -7.59 -7.36 1.48
N TYR A 209 -7.96 -8.66 1.50
CA TYR A 209 -8.73 -9.29 0.41
C TYR A 209 -10.08 -8.64 0.08
N ARG A 210 -10.71 -7.94 1.02
CA ARG A 210 -11.97 -7.22 0.79
C ARG A 210 -11.81 -6.03 -0.15
N LEU A 211 -10.58 -5.53 -0.27
CA LEU A 211 -10.22 -4.41 -1.13
C LEU A 211 -9.81 -4.88 -2.53
N TRP A 212 -9.75 -6.18 -2.80
CA TRP A 212 -9.35 -6.69 -4.12
C TRP A 212 -10.53 -6.62 -5.10
N PRO A 213 -10.39 -5.93 -6.24
CA PRO A 213 -11.47 -5.82 -7.22
C PRO A 213 -11.86 -7.12 -7.89
N LYS A 214 -10.92 -8.06 -7.98
CA LYS A 214 -11.11 -9.38 -8.57
C LYS A 214 -10.22 -10.38 -7.83
N VAL A 215 -10.73 -11.60 -7.72
CA VAL A 215 -10.00 -12.76 -7.22
C VAL A 215 -10.06 -13.85 -8.28
N ILE A 216 -8.91 -14.36 -8.71
CA ILE A 216 -8.78 -15.43 -9.70
C ILE A 216 -8.98 -16.78 -9.02
N ASP A 217 -8.26 -17.06 -7.93
CA ASP A 217 -8.31 -18.32 -7.19
C ASP A 217 -9.08 -18.17 -5.87
N ALA A 218 -10.40 -18.16 -5.98
CA ALA A 218 -11.30 -18.00 -4.83
C ALA A 218 -11.16 -19.16 -3.82
N GLU A 219 -10.91 -20.39 -4.27
CA GLU A 219 -10.74 -21.55 -3.40
C GLU A 219 -9.51 -21.39 -2.52
N ARG A 220 -8.37 -21.02 -3.13
CA ARG A 220 -7.12 -20.81 -2.42
C ARG A 220 -7.17 -19.60 -1.50
N LEU A 221 -7.89 -18.54 -1.87
CA LEU A 221 -8.18 -17.43 -0.96
C LEU A 221 -8.94 -17.92 0.29
N GLN A 222 -9.96 -18.75 0.14
CA GLN A 222 -10.69 -19.29 1.30
C GLN A 222 -9.79 -20.16 2.19
N ALA A 223 -9.00 -21.06 1.60
CA ALA A 223 -8.06 -21.89 2.34
C ALA A 223 -7.04 -21.03 3.12
N THR A 224 -6.49 -20.00 2.49
CA THR A 224 -5.55 -19.06 3.10
C THR A 224 -6.18 -18.31 4.28
N ARG A 225 -7.44 -17.85 4.15
CA ARG A 225 -8.18 -17.17 5.22
C ARG A 225 -8.47 -18.08 6.40
N VAL A 226 -8.78 -19.36 6.15
CA VAL A 226 -8.96 -20.35 7.22
C VAL A 226 -7.64 -20.57 7.95
N ALA A 227 -6.53 -20.75 7.23
CA ALA A 227 -5.20 -20.89 7.81
C ALA A 227 -4.84 -19.68 8.70
N ALA A 228 -5.07 -18.45 8.23
CA ALA A 228 -4.83 -17.24 9.01
C ALA A 228 -5.61 -17.22 10.34
N ARG A 229 -6.88 -17.64 10.33
CA ARG A 229 -7.71 -17.72 11.55
C ARG A 229 -7.21 -18.78 12.51
N LEU A 230 -6.78 -19.94 12.02
CA LEU A 230 -6.24 -21.00 12.85
C LEU A 230 -4.96 -20.55 13.55
N CYS A 231 -4.03 -19.91 12.83
CA CYS A 231 -2.81 -19.36 13.42
C CYS A 231 -3.11 -18.31 14.49
N TYR A 232 -4.10 -17.43 14.26
CA TYR A 232 -4.54 -16.45 15.25
C TYR A 232 -5.12 -17.12 16.50
N SER A 233 -6.02 -18.11 16.34
CA SER A 233 -6.62 -18.83 17.47
C SER A 233 -5.64 -19.66 18.30
N LEU A 234 -4.48 -20.01 17.74
CA LEU A 234 -3.41 -20.72 18.43
C LEU A 234 -2.40 -19.78 19.11
N SER A 235 -2.46 -18.47 18.82
CA SER A 235 -1.57 -17.45 19.35
C SER A 235 -2.18 -16.62 20.49
N ASP A 236 -3.48 -16.76 20.74
CA ASP A 236 -4.21 -16.15 21.87
C ASP A 236 -4.25 -17.16 23.05
N PRO A 237 -3.55 -16.92 24.18
CA PRO A 237 -3.68 -17.71 25.40
C PRO A 237 -4.96 -17.42 26.19
#